data_AF-A0A7S1G8Q0-F1
#
_entry.id   AF-A0A7S1G8Q0-F1
#
_cell.length_a   1.000
_cell.length_b   1.000
_cell.length_c   1.000
_cell.angle_alpha   90.00
_cell.angle_beta   90.00
_cell.angle_gamma   90.00
#
_symmetry.space_group_name_H-M   'P 1'
#
loop_
_entity.id
_entity.type
_entity.pdbx_description
1 polymer ?
#
loop_
_entity_poly.entity_id
_entity_poly.type
_entity_poly.pdbx_seq_one_letter_code
_entity_poly.pdbx_strand_id
1 'polypeptide(L)'
;SCGVGASIAPCLPSRRRCSSSPPGVDGVGGGGVDAPVRVRYAPSPTGELHLGGLRTALFNFLLARRTGGAFVLRIEDTDRTREVPHAADRLLQALQWCGVEPDEGPHTPDAPFAPYTQSQRLDAYRAAAARLVASGAAYPCFCSAERLDAVRAAAAAAGPRARG
;
A
#
# COMPACT_ATOMS: atom_id res chain seq x y z
N SER A 1 57.32 50.47 19.31
CA SER A 1 56.74 49.93 18.07
C SER A 1 56.27 48.51 18.37
N CYS A 2 54.97 48.23 18.58
CA CYS A 2 53.95 48.02 17.53
C CYS A 2 54.51 47.20 16.36
N GLY A 3 54.05 46.01 15.99
CA GLY A 3 52.94 45.15 16.43
C GLY A 3 52.63 44.13 15.32
N VAL A 4 51.80 43.12 15.65
CA VAL A 4 50.93 42.33 14.74
C VAL A 4 51.66 41.40 13.74
N GLY A 5 51.44 40.09 13.59
CA GLY A 5 50.31 39.22 13.88
C GLY A 5 50.05 38.38 12.63
N ALA A 6 50.16 37.05 12.69
CA ALA A 6 49.59 36.15 11.68
C ALA A 6 49.37 34.76 12.29
N SER A 7 48.10 34.48 12.58
CA SER A 7 47.56 33.20 12.99
C SER A 7 47.74 32.14 11.90
N ILE A 8 48.31 30.99 12.23
CA ILE A 8 48.28 29.80 11.35
C ILE A 8 47.11 28.94 11.83
N ALA A 9 46.03 28.98 11.06
CA ALA A 9 44.84 28.17 11.29
C ALA A 9 45.12 26.67 11.09
N PRO A 10 44.46 25.76 11.84
CA PRO A 10 44.56 24.33 11.58
C PRO A 10 43.84 23.96 10.28
N CYS A 11 44.51 23.16 9.46
CA CYS A 11 43.99 22.61 8.21
C CYS A 11 42.87 21.60 8.53
N LEU A 12 41.61 22.04 8.46
CA LEU A 12 40.45 21.14 8.48
C LEU A 12 40.47 20.29 7.20
N PRO A 13 40.28 18.96 7.27
CA PRO A 13 40.17 18.13 6.08
C PRO A 13 38.90 18.53 5.33
N SER A 14 39.06 19.15 4.17
CA SER A 14 37.97 19.38 3.23
C SER A 14 37.35 18.02 2.92
N ARG A 15 36.09 17.80 3.33
CA ARG A 15 35.27 16.70 2.82
C ARG A 15 35.14 16.90 1.32
N ARG A 16 36.05 16.28 0.55
CA ARG A 16 35.89 16.12 -0.89
C ARG A 16 34.62 15.30 -1.08
N ARG A 17 33.59 15.95 -1.60
CA ARG A 17 32.41 15.28 -2.13
C ARG A 17 32.93 14.45 -3.31
N CYS A 18 32.83 13.13 -3.24
CA CYS A 18 33.15 12.27 -4.39
C CYS A 18 32.12 12.55 -5.49
N SER A 19 32.44 13.49 -6.38
CA SER A 19 31.74 13.69 -7.64
C SER A 19 32.37 12.76 -8.67
N SER A 20 31.87 11.53 -8.73
CA SER A 20 31.99 10.72 -9.96
C SER A 20 30.87 9.69 -9.96
N SER A 21 29.78 10.05 -10.65
CA SER A 21 28.87 9.03 -11.16
C SER A 21 29.63 8.20 -12.19
N PRO A 22 29.53 6.87 -12.19
CA PRO A 22 30.11 6.05 -13.25
C PRO A 22 29.37 6.34 -14.57
N PRO A 23 30.07 6.40 -15.71
CA PRO A 23 29.44 6.46 -17.02
C PRO A 23 29.04 5.04 -17.46
N GLY A 24 27.90 4.92 -18.15
CA GLY A 24 27.60 3.77 -19.00
C GLY A 24 26.73 2.68 -18.37
N VAL A 25 25.43 2.93 -18.32
CA VAL A 25 24.43 1.91 -18.61
C VAL A 25 23.47 2.55 -19.62
N ASP A 26 23.83 2.38 -20.88
CA ASP A 26 22.95 2.65 -22.01
C ASP A 26 21.92 1.51 -22.09
N GLY A 27 20.63 1.85 -22.17
CA GLY A 27 19.68 0.97 -22.86
C GLY A 27 18.62 0.22 -22.06
N VAL A 28 18.11 0.75 -20.94
CA VAL A 28 16.71 0.48 -20.56
C VAL A 28 16.07 1.80 -20.17
N GLY A 29 15.15 2.29 -21.01
CA GLY A 29 14.29 3.44 -20.70
C GLY A 29 13.36 3.11 -19.54
N GLY A 30 13.86 3.21 -18.32
CA GLY A 30 13.05 3.14 -17.11
C GLY A 30 12.42 4.50 -16.88
N GLY A 31 11.18 4.69 -17.34
CA GLY A 31 10.36 5.84 -16.94
C GLY A 31 10.25 5.85 -15.42
N GLY A 32 11.06 6.68 -14.77
CA GLY A 32 10.96 6.92 -13.34
C GLY A 32 9.58 7.47 -13.05
N VAL A 33 8.92 6.94 -12.02
CA VAL A 33 7.76 7.61 -11.43
C VAL A 33 8.29 8.84 -10.69
N ASP A 34 8.57 9.92 -11.42
CA ASP A 34 9.10 11.16 -10.85
C ASP A 34 7.99 12.01 -10.20
N ALA A 35 6.72 11.63 -10.39
CA ALA A 35 5.58 12.25 -9.74
C ALA A 35 5.28 11.60 -8.38
N PRO A 36 4.80 12.36 -7.37
CA PRO A 36 4.35 11.82 -6.09
C PRO A 36 3.29 10.73 -6.26
N VAL A 37 3.60 9.49 -5.83
CA VAL A 37 2.68 8.35 -5.95
C VAL A 37 1.99 8.06 -4.62
N ARG A 38 0.67 7.86 -4.67
CA ARG A 38 -0.11 7.35 -3.53
C ARG A 38 -0.28 5.84 -3.64
N VAL A 39 0.25 5.10 -2.67
CA VAL A 39 0.19 3.64 -2.64
C VAL A 39 -0.50 3.15 -1.37
N ARG A 40 -0.97 1.90 -1.39
CA ARG A 40 -1.64 1.30 -0.24
C ARG A 40 -1.19 -0.12 0.05
N TYR A 41 -1.08 -0.42 1.34
CA TYR A 41 -1.04 -1.78 1.87
C TYR A 41 -2.40 -2.10 2.51
N ALA A 42 -3.05 -3.16 2.04
CA ALA A 42 -4.41 -3.52 2.40
C ALA A 42 -4.51 -4.95 2.98
N PRO A 43 -4.03 -5.17 4.22
CA PRO A 43 -4.11 -6.46 4.88
C PRO A 43 -5.49 -6.71 5.49
N SER A 44 -5.89 -7.99 5.50
CA SER A 44 -7.02 -8.45 6.31
C SER A 44 -6.54 -8.83 7.71
N PRO A 45 -7.30 -8.52 8.78
CA PRO A 45 -6.93 -8.80 10.17
C PRO A 45 -7.14 -10.28 10.56
N THR A 46 -6.59 -11.20 9.76
CA THR A 46 -6.80 -12.66 9.91
C THR A 46 -5.66 -13.35 10.67
N GLY A 47 -4.71 -12.61 11.24
CA GLY A 47 -3.56 -13.15 11.96
C GLY A 47 -2.34 -12.23 12.00
N GLU A 48 -1.17 -12.82 12.22
CA GLU A 48 0.11 -12.11 12.33
C GLU A 48 0.65 -11.64 10.98
N LEU A 49 1.46 -10.57 11.03
CA LEU A 49 2.19 -10.08 9.87
C LEU A 49 3.29 -11.09 9.47
N HIS A 50 3.08 -11.79 8.37
CA HIS A 50 4.08 -12.68 7.78
C HIS A 50 5.05 -11.90 6.86
N LEU A 51 6.20 -12.51 6.57
CA LEU A 51 7.27 -11.89 5.75
C LEU A 51 6.79 -11.42 4.37
N GLY A 52 5.88 -12.15 3.73
CA GLY A 52 5.28 -11.76 2.44
C GLY A 52 4.48 -10.45 2.54
N GLY A 53 3.70 -10.29 3.61
CA GLY A 53 2.98 -9.06 3.92
C GLY A 53 3.93 -7.91 4.19
N LEU A 54 4.94 -8.12 5.03
CA LEU A 54 5.95 -7.10 5.34
C LEU A 54 6.72 -6.65 4.10
N ARG A 55 7.15 -7.59 3.23
CA ARG A 55 7.82 -7.27 1.97
C ARG A 55 6.96 -6.34 1.10
N THR A 56 5.67 -6.63 1.02
CA THR A 56 4.72 -5.83 0.25
C THR A 56 4.56 -4.43 0.86
N ALA A 57 4.38 -4.34 2.18
CA ALA A 57 4.31 -3.06 2.87
C ALA A 57 5.59 -2.23 2.65
N LEU A 58 6.76 -2.85 2.78
CA LEU A 58 8.06 -2.22 2.58
C LEU A 58 8.24 -1.67 1.17
N PHE A 59 7.87 -2.42 0.12
CA PHE A 59 7.98 -1.93 -1.25
C PHE A 59 7.07 -0.74 -1.52
N ASN A 60 5.84 -0.75 -0.99
CA ASN A 60 4.94 0.40 -1.10
C ASN A 60 5.54 1.61 -0.35
N PHE A 61 6.00 1.41 0.88
CA PHE A 61 6.62 2.46 1.68
C PHE A 61 7.84 3.09 0.99
N LEU A 62 8.78 2.27 0.50
CA LEU A 62 9.97 2.75 -0.20
C LEU A 62 9.61 3.50 -1.49
N LEU A 63 8.60 3.04 -2.23
CA LEU A 63 8.13 3.72 -3.42
C LEU A 63 7.52 5.09 -3.09
N ALA A 64 6.68 5.17 -2.06
CA ALA A 64 6.12 6.44 -1.59
C ALA A 64 7.24 7.42 -1.17
N ARG A 65 8.22 6.95 -0.38
CA ARG A 65 9.34 7.78 0.07
C ARG A 65 10.24 8.24 -1.08
N ARG A 66 10.54 7.37 -2.04
CA ARG A 66 11.34 7.72 -3.23
C ARG A 66 10.69 8.83 -4.06
N THR A 67 9.35 8.83 -4.14
CA THR A 67 8.59 9.74 -5.01
C THR A 67 8.06 10.98 -4.27
N GLY A 68 8.26 11.08 -2.96
CA GLY A 68 7.63 12.13 -2.14
C GLY A 68 6.09 12.00 -2.07
N GLY A 69 5.58 10.79 -2.31
CA GLY A 69 4.15 10.47 -2.24
C GLY A 69 3.70 10.02 -0.86
N ALA A 70 2.60 9.26 -0.80
CA ALA A 70 1.99 8.82 0.46
C ALA A 70 1.80 7.30 0.52
N PHE A 71 2.08 6.72 1.68
CA PHE A 71 1.84 5.32 2.00
C PHE A 71 0.62 5.18 2.91
N VAL A 72 -0.43 4.54 2.39
CA VAL A 72 -1.72 4.37 3.07
C VAL A 72 -1.87 2.94 3.62
N LEU A 73 -2.24 2.81 4.89
CA LEU A 73 -2.67 1.54 5.50
C LEU A 73 -4.20 1.48 5.51
N ARG A 74 -4.77 0.43 4.93
CA ARG A 74 -6.22 0.19 4.93
C ARG A 74 -6.55 -1.19 5.47
N ILE A 75 -7.40 -1.28 6.47
CA ILE A 75 -7.77 -2.56 7.08
C ILE A 75 -8.96 -3.14 6.34
N GLU A 76 -8.79 -4.34 5.76
CA GLU A 76 -9.83 -5.07 5.02
C GLU A 76 -10.53 -6.08 5.94
N ASP A 77 -11.44 -5.57 6.79
CA ASP A 77 -12.17 -6.30 7.84
C ASP A 77 -13.61 -6.69 7.46
N THR A 78 -13.95 -6.72 6.17
CA THR A 78 -15.32 -7.06 5.74
C THR A 78 -15.69 -8.53 6.01
N ASP A 79 -14.72 -9.42 6.14
CA ASP A 79 -14.96 -10.82 6.50
C ASP A 79 -14.79 -11.06 8.00
N ARG A 80 -15.84 -10.71 8.74
CA ARG A 80 -15.90 -10.82 10.20
C ARG A 80 -15.72 -12.25 10.72
N THR A 81 -15.98 -13.27 9.90
CA THR A 81 -15.84 -14.67 10.33
C THR A 81 -14.38 -15.08 10.53
N ARG A 82 -13.45 -14.35 9.91
CA ARG A 82 -12.00 -14.60 9.97
C ARG A 82 -11.24 -13.54 10.77
N GLU A 83 -11.93 -12.57 11.34
CA GLU A 83 -11.32 -11.48 12.09
C GLU A 83 -10.78 -11.98 13.43
N VAL A 84 -9.50 -11.71 13.69
CA VAL A 84 -8.87 -12.00 14.98
C VAL A 84 -8.86 -10.71 15.81
N PRO A 85 -9.39 -10.71 17.04
CA PRO A 85 -9.35 -9.55 17.92
C PRO A 85 -7.93 -8.98 18.04
N HIS A 86 -7.83 -7.64 18.00
CA HIS A 86 -6.58 -6.89 18.08
C HIS A 86 -5.55 -7.16 16.98
N ALA A 87 -5.89 -7.93 15.94
CA ALA A 87 -4.94 -8.20 14.85
C ALA A 87 -4.53 -6.91 14.10
N ALA A 88 -5.44 -5.94 13.96
CA ALA A 88 -5.12 -4.64 13.38
C ALA A 88 -4.10 -3.85 14.23
N ASP A 89 -4.23 -3.88 15.56
CA ASP A 89 -3.30 -3.21 16.47
C ASP A 89 -1.91 -3.85 16.43
N ARG A 90 -1.85 -5.19 16.48
CA ARG A 90 -0.59 -5.95 16.39
C ARG A 90 0.11 -5.74 15.05
N LEU A 91 -0.66 -5.68 13.97
CA LEU A 91 -0.15 -5.35 12.65
C LEU A 91 0.49 -3.96 12.62
N LEU A 92 -0.17 -2.94 13.16
CA LEU A 92 0.37 -1.58 13.20
C LEU A 92 1.66 -1.53 14.03
N GLN A 93 1.67 -2.19 15.19
CA GLN A 93 2.86 -2.31 16.04
C GLN A 93 4.02 -3.01 15.32
N ALA A 94 3.75 -4.10 14.58
CA ALA A 94 4.76 -4.82 13.83
C ALA A 94 5.36 -3.94 12.70
N LEU A 95 4.53 -3.18 12.00
CA LEU A 95 4.98 -2.24 10.97
C LEU A 95 5.85 -1.12 11.56
N GLN A 96 5.44 -0.54 12.69
CA GLN A 96 6.22 0.45 13.43
C GLN A 96 7.57 -0.11 13.89
N TRP A 97 7.59 -1.35 14.42
CA TRP A 97 8.83 -2.02 14.83
C TRP A 97 9.80 -2.22 13.65
N CYS A 98 9.27 -2.45 12.44
CA CYS A 98 10.07 -2.52 11.22
C CYS A 98 10.46 -1.16 10.62
N GLY A 99 10.06 -0.04 11.24
CA GLY A 99 10.29 1.31 10.70
C GLY A 99 9.46 1.64 9.46
N VAL A 100 8.35 0.92 9.24
CA VAL A 100 7.43 1.11 8.11
C VAL A 100 6.17 1.82 8.61
N GLU A 101 6.22 3.15 8.65
CA GLU A 101 5.13 3.96 9.18
C GLU A 101 4.23 4.49 8.05
N PRO A 102 2.92 4.17 8.06
CA PRO A 102 1.95 4.74 7.11
C PRO A 102 1.67 6.22 7.40
N ASP A 103 1.61 7.02 6.34
CA ASP A 103 1.23 8.44 6.39
C ASP A 103 -0.28 8.61 6.65
N GLU A 104 -1.09 7.67 6.17
CA GLU A 104 -2.53 7.60 6.37
C GLU A 104 -2.93 6.20 6.83
N GLY A 105 -3.87 6.10 7.77
CA GLY A 105 -4.41 4.82 8.22
C GLY A 105 -5.41 4.96 9.37
N PRO A 106 -5.77 3.84 10.03
CA PRO A 106 -6.70 3.86 11.17
C PRO A 106 -6.26 4.77 12.32
N HIS A 107 -4.95 5.01 12.45
CA HIS A 107 -4.35 5.90 13.45
C HIS A 107 -4.49 7.39 13.11
N THR A 108 -4.93 7.75 11.90
CA THR A 108 -5.13 9.14 11.44
C THR A 108 -6.60 9.38 11.07
N PRO A 109 -7.50 9.58 12.05
CA PRO A 109 -8.94 9.73 11.80
C PRO A 109 -9.28 11.02 11.03
N ASP A 110 -8.45 12.07 11.15
CA ASP A 110 -8.67 13.37 10.50
C ASP A 110 -8.11 13.46 9.07
N ALA A 111 -7.52 12.37 8.55
CA ALA A 111 -6.95 12.38 7.22
C ALA A 111 -8.03 12.38 6.12
N PRO A 112 -7.74 12.92 4.91
CA PRO A 112 -8.77 13.28 3.93
C PRO A 112 -9.67 12.14 3.43
N PHE A 113 -9.20 10.89 3.50
CA PHE A 113 -9.90 9.73 2.99
C PHE A 113 -10.41 8.78 4.09
N ALA A 114 -10.37 9.22 5.36
CA ALA A 114 -10.94 8.47 6.47
C ALA A 114 -12.43 8.12 6.22
N PRO A 115 -12.94 7.02 6.79
CA PRO A 115 -12.22 6.03 7.60
C PRO A 115 -11.38 5.05 6.76
N TYR A 116 -10.28 4.54 7.31
CA TYR A 116 -9.39 3.55 6.66
C TYR A 116 -9.69 2.10 7.03
N THR A 117 -10.79 1.86 7.75
CA THR A 117 -11.31 0.53 8.06
C THR A 117 -12.53 0.26 7.18
N GLN A 118 -12.54 -0.87 6.48
CA GLN A 118 -13.50 -1.15 5.41
C GLN A 118 -14.93 -1.34 5.93
N SER A 119 -15.10 -1.97 7.09
CA SER A 119 -16.41 -2.16 7.74
C SER A 119 -17.10 -0.85 8.10
N GLN A 120 -16.35 0.25 8.23
CA GLN A 120 -16.86 1.59 8.49
C GLN A 120 -17.29 2.33 7.21
N ARG A 121 -17.09 1.74 6.03
CA ARG A 121 -17.35 2.36 4.71
C ARG A 121 -18.57 1.77 3.97
N LEU A 122 -19.41 0.99 4.65
CA LEU A 122 -20.52 0.26 4.03
C LEU A 122 -21.48 1.17 3.24
N ASP A 123 -21.75 2.38 3.73
CA ASP A 123 -22.66 3.31 3.04
C ASP A 123 -22.07 3.83 1.72
N ALA A 124 -20.76 4.08 1.67
CA ALA A 124 -20.08 4.45 0.44
C ALA A 124 -20.15 3.31 -0.60
N TYR A 125 -20.04 2.05 -0.16
CA TYR A 125 -20.18 0.89 -1.04
C TYR A 125 -21.60 0.70 -1.55
N ARG A 126 -22.61 0.86 -0.68
CA ARG A 126 -24.03 0.82 -1.08
C ARG A 126 -24.33 1.89 -2.13
N ALA A 127 -23.87 3.12 -1.90
CA ALA A 127 -24.04 4.22 -2.85
C ALA A 127 -23.34 3.95 -4.19
N ALA A 128 -22.11 3.41 -4.16
CA ALA A 128 -21.39 3.03 -5.37
C ALA A 128 -22.09 1.90 -6.14
N ALA A 129 -22.57 0.86 -5.44
CA ALA A 129 -23.33 -0.23 -6.02
C ALA A 129 -24.63 0.26 -6.67
N ALA A 130 -25.36 1.15 -6.01
CA ALA A 130 -26.58 1.76 -6.56
C ALA A 130 -26.30 2.53 -7.86
N ARG A 131 -25.19 3.29 -7.92
CA ARG A 131 -24.78 3.98 -9.16
C ARG A 131 -24.47 3.01 -10.29
N LEU A 132 -23.78 1.90 -10.01
CA LEU A 132 -23.45 0.88 -11.00
C LEU A 132 -24.70 0.19 -11.56
N VAL A 133 -25.69 -0.08 -10.69
CA VAL A 133 -26.99 -0.62 -11.12
C VAL A 133 -27.75 0.40 -11.97
N ALA A 134 -27.78 1.67 -11.54
CA ALA A 134 -28.47 2.74 -12.27
C ALA A 134 -27.85 3.01 -13.65
N SER A 135 -26.52 2.87 -13.79
CA SER A 135 -25.84 3.04 -15.08
C SER A 135 -25.90 1.80 -15.99
N GLY A 136 -26.57 0.73 -15.56
CA GLY A 136 -26.62 -0.55 -16.29
C GLY A 136 -25.31 -1.34 -16.30
N ALA A 137 -24.30 -0.92 -15.53
CA ALA A 137 -23.01 -1.61 -15.41
C ALA A 137 -23.07 -2.80 -14.43
N ALA A 138 -24.14 -2.90 -13.64
CA ALA A 138 -24.42 -4.01 -12.73
C ALA A 138 -25.92 -4.32 -12.71
N TYR A 139 -26.28 -5.50 -12.22
CA TYR A 139 -27.67 -5.92 -12.02
C TYR A 139 -27.79 -6.77 -10.73
N PRO A 140 -28.94 -6.74 -10.04
CA PRO A 140 -29.17 -7.61 -8.88
C PRO A 140 -29.30 -9.08 -9.31
N CYS A 141 -28.60 -9.97 -8.60
CA CYS A 141 -28.69 -11.41 -8.79
C CYS A 141 -29.44 -12.05 -7.62
N PHE A 142 -30.45 -12.85 -7.92
CA PHE A 142 -31.28 -13.55 -6.93
C PHE A 142 -31.02 -15.06 -6.91
N CYS A 143 -29.90 -15.51 -7.46
CA CYS A 143 -29.54 -16.93 -7.43
C CYS A 143 -29.22 -17.36 -5.99
N SER A 144 -29.77 -18.49 -5.54
CA SER A 144 -29.41 -19.08 -4.25
C SER A 144 -28.00 -19.68 -4.30
N ALA A 145 -27.40 -19.89 -3.12
CA ALA A 145 -26.09 -20.53 -3.00
C ALA A 145 -26.10 -21.93 -3.61
N GLU A 146 -27.14 -22.73 -3.36
CA GLU A 146 -27.29 -24.09 -3.88
C GLU A 146 -27.35 -24.12 -5.41
N ARG A 147 -28.06 -23.16 -6.01
CA ARG A 147 -28.11 -23.01 -7.46
C ARG A 147 -26.73 -22.70 -8.04
N LEU A 148 -25.99 -21.79 -7.40
CA LEU A 148 -24.63 -21.44 -7.84
C LEU A 148 -23.68 -22.63 -7.75
N ASP A 149 -23.80 -23.45 -6.70
CA ASP A 149 -22.98 -24.64 -6.52
C ASP A 149 -23.31 -25.74 -7.53
N ALA A 150 -24.59 -25.96 -7.84
CA ALA A 150 -25.00 -26.87 -8.90
C ALA A 150 -24.46 -26.45 -10.28
N VAL A 151 -24.50 -25.16 -10.60
CA VAL A 151 -23.94 -24.61 -11.85
C VAL A 151 -22.42 -24.80 -11.90
N ARG A 152 -21.71 -24.56 -10.79
CA ARG A 152 -20.26 -24.78 -10.69
C ARG A 152 -19.90 -26.26 -10.88
N ALA A 153 -20.62 -27.17 -10.24
CA ALA A 153 -20.39 -28.61 -10.35
C ALA A 153 -20.64 -29.10 -11.79
N ALA A 154 -21.71 -28.63 -12.43
CA ALA A 154 -22.00 -28.94 -13.83
C ALA A 154 -20.90 -28.41 -14.78
N ALA A 155 -20.42 -27.19 -14.55
CA ALA A 155 -19.34 -26.61 -15.35
C ALA A 155 -18.01 -27.36 -15.16
N ALA A 156 -17.69 -27.79 -13.93
CA ALA A 156 -16.51 -28.59 -13.65
C ALA A 156 -16.58 -29.97 -14.34
N ALA A 157 -17.75 -30.60 -14.34
CA ALA A 157 -17.98 -31.88 -15.01
C ALA A 157 -17.91 -31.79 -16.54
N ALA A 158 -18.33 -30.66 -17.13
CA ALA A 158 -18.29 -30.43 -18.57
C ALA A 158 -16.88 -30.16 -19.13
N GLY A 159 -15.88 -29.96 -18.27
CA GLY A 159 -14.50 -29.64 -18.67
C GLY A 159 -14.34 -28.19 -19.17
N PRO A 160 -13.09 -27.73 -19.38
CA PRO A 160 -12.84 -26.37 -19.87
C PRO A 160 -13.46 -26.19 -21.26
N ARG A 161 -14.23 -25.10 -21.47
CA ARG A 161 -14.66 -24.71 -22.82
C ARG A 161 -13.42 -24.56 -23.70
N ALA A 162 -13.44 -25.20 -24.86
CA ALA A 162 -12.42 -24.97 -25.89
C ALA A 162 -12.31 -23.47 -26.15
N ARG A 163 -11.12 -22.90 -25.93
CA ARG A 163 -10.83 -21.53 -26.33
C ARG A 163 -10.72 -21.53 -27.85
N GLY A 164 -11.70 -20.90 -28.50
CA GLY A 164 -11.62 -20.54 -29.91
C GLY A 164 -10.64 -19.41 -30.13
#